data_AF-A0A4Y2KVV2-F1
#
_entry.id   AF-A0A4Y2KVV2-F1
#
_cell.length_a   1.000
_cell.length_b   1.000
_cell.length_c   1.000
_cell.angle_alpha   90.00
_cell.angle_beta   90.00
_cell.angle_gamma   90.00
#
_symmetry.space_group_name_H-M   'P 1'
#
loop_
_entity.id
_entity.type
_entity.pdbx_description
1 polymer ?
#
loop_
_entity_poly.entity_id
_entity_poly.type
_entity_poly.pdbx_seq_one_letter_code
_entity_poly.pdbx_strand_id
1 'polypeptide(L)'
;MAALIHQDSPICVKSELDLFSIPSTQAAIEFGKFVEYFPLSNIRDGSPVEFHISGSGDEYLDLDDSYIHIKAKKKKNLSERLYLIMKPLLRLIRFVDWLASNTISSH
;
A
#
# COMPACT_ATOMS: atom_id res chain seq x y z
N MET A 1 -10.64 -12.97 -0.89
CA MET A 1 -11.01 -13.04 -2.32
C MET A 1 -10.36 -14.28 -2.91
N ALA A 2 -11.08 -15.14 -3.64
CA ALA A 2 -10.48 -16.27 -4.34
C ALA A 2 -10.03 -15.80 -5.73
N ALA A 3 -8.73 -15.91 -6.04
CA ALA A 3 -8.23 -15.63 -7.38
C ALA A 3 -8.71 -16.74 -8.34
N LEU A 4 -9.31 -16.36 -9.46
CA LEU A 4 -9.70 -17.30 -10.51
C LEU A 4 -8.42 -17.71 -11.27
N ILE A 5 -7.88 -18.88 -10.93
CA ILE A 5 -6.67 -19.43 -11.56
C ILE A 5 -7.06 -20.09 -12.89
N HIS A 6 -6.43 -19.67 -13.99
CA HIS A 6 -6.60 -20.30 -15.30
C HIS A 6 -5.94 -21.69 -15.32
N GLN A 7 -6.59 -22.69 -15.95
CA GLN A 7 -6.12 -24.09 -15.91
C GLN A 7 -4.73 -24.28 -16.53
N ASP A 8 -4.42 -23.53 -17.59
CA ASP A 8 -3.13 -23.61 -18.29
C ASP A 8 -2.06 -22.65 -17.73
N SER A 9 -2.31 -22.06 -16.56
CA SER A 9 -1.38 -21.13 -15.94
C SER A 9 -0.10 -21.85 -15.49
N PRO A 10 1.09 -21.46 -15.97
CA PRO A 10 2.34 -22.08 -15.53
C PRO A 10 2.69 -21.67 -14.09
N ILE A 11 3.33 -22.59 -13.34
CA ILE A 11 3.94 -22.27 -12.04
C ILE A 11 5.16 -21.38 -12.27
N CYS A 12 5.25 -20.30 -11.49
CA CYS A 12 6.29 -19.29 -11.63
C CYS A 12 6.96 -19.01 -10.26
N VAL A 13 8.26 -18.72 -10.31
CA VAL A 13 9.10 -18.34 -9.15
C VAL A 13 9.33 -16.80 -9.12
N LYS A 14 8.61 -16.05 -9.97
CA LYS A 14 8.74 -14.61 -10.36
C LYS A 14 9.98 -14.38 -11.26
N SER A 15 10.06 -13.59 -12.33
CA SER A 15 9.39 -12.38 -12.89
C SER A 15 9.22 -12.55 -14.44
N GLU A 16 8.54 -11.75 -15.27
CA GLU A 16 8.47 -10.29 -15.44
C GLU A 16 7.14 -9.90 -16.14
N LEU A 17 6.91 -8.59 -16.23
CA LEU A 17 5.80 -7.86 -16.85
C LEU A 17 5.46 -8.32 -18.29
N ASP A 18 4.79 -9.46 -18.44
CA ASP A 18 4.13 -9.83 -19.68
C ASP A 18 2.65 -9.45 -19.60
N LEU A 19 2.33 -8.31 -20.22
CA LEU A 19 0.99 -7.72 -20.18
C LEU A 19 -0.01 -8.45 -21.09
N PHE A 20 0.46 -9.33 -21.98
CA PHE A 20 -0.35 -9.88 -23.06
C PHE A 20 -0.46 -11.41 -23.05
N SER A 21 0.34 -12.12 -22.24
CA SER A 21 0.21 -13.57 -22.06
C SER A 21 -0.65 -13.95 -20.86
N ILE A 22 -0.94 -15.25 -20.76
CA ILE A 22 -1.67 -15.81 -19.62
C ILE A 22 -0.80 -15.62 -18.36
N PRO A 23 -1.30 -14.94 -17.32
CA PRO A 23 -0.51 -14.68 -16.14
C PRO A 23 -0.21 -15.99 -15.42
N SER A 24 1.08 -16.24 -15.15
CA SER A 24 1.53 -17.39 -14.39
C SER A 24 1.03 -17.36 -12.94
N THR A 25 0.79 -18.52 -12.34
CA THR A 25 0.34 -18.62 -10.95
C THR A 25 1.55 -18.53 -10.04
N GLN A 26 1.54 -17.52 -9.17
CA GLN A 26 2.56 -17.37 -8.15
C GLN A 26 2.44 -18.51 -7.12
N ALA A 27 3.43 -19.40 -7.10
CA ALA A 27 3.49 -20.55 -6.20
C ALA A 27 4.66 -20.48 -5.21
N ALA A 28 5.55 -19.48 -5.36
CA ALA A 28 6.75 -19.37 -4.53
C ALA A 28 6.53 -18.61 -3.20
N ILE A 29 5.47 -17.81 -3.08
CA ILE A 29 5.15 -17.09 -1.84
C ILE A 29 4.10 -17.91 -1.08
N GLU A 30 4.52 -18.53 0.03
CA GLU A 30 3.65 -19.38 0.83
C GLU A 30 2.80 -18.59 1.84
N PHE A 31 3.38 -17.54 2.43
CA PHE A 31 2.71 -16.69 3.42
C PHE A 31 3.30 -15.27 3.42
N GLY A 32 2.51 -14.31 3.90
CA GLY A 32 2.93 -12.94 4.13
C GLY A 32 3.04 -12.63 5.63
N LYS A 33 3.87 -11.64 5.98
CA LYS A 33 3.99 -11.11 7.35
C LYS A 33 4.17 -9.61 7.33
N PHE A 34 3.69 -8.92 8.36
CA PHE A 34 4.03 -7.53 8.60
C PHE A 34 5.27 -7.42 9.47
N VAL A 35 6.21 -6.58 9.06
CA VAL A 35 7.43 -6.25 9.81
C VAL A 35 7.47 -4.74 10.01
N GLU A 36 7.73 -4.30 11.25
CA GLU A 36 7.81 -2.88 11.57
C GLU A 36 9.25 -2.38 11.45
N TYR A 37 9.43 -1.26 10.74
CA TYR A 37 10.71 -0.58 10.57
C TYR A 37 10.64 0.83 11.16
N PHE A 38 11.71 1.22 11.86
CA PHE A 38 11.83 2.55 12.45
C PHE A 38 12.71 3.45 11.56
N PRO A 39 12.45 4.77 11.55
CA PRO A 39 13.24 5.71 10.77
C PRO A 39 14.69 5.75 11.27
N LEU A 40 15.63 5.88 10.34
CA LEU A 40 17.07 5.95 10.65
C LEU A 40 17.46 7.21 11.43
N SER A 41 16.69 8.28 11.25
CA SER A 41 16.97 9.58 11.86
C SER A 41 15.71 10.29 12.32
N ASN A 42 15.90 11.28 13.19
CA ASN A 42 14.81 12.14 13.63
C ASN A 42 14.24 12.94 12.46
N ILE A 43 12.91 13.02 12.40
CA ILE A 43 12.18 13.79 11.40
C ILE A 43 12.55 15.28 11.50
N ARG A 44 12.94 15.88 10.37
CA ARG A 44 13.24 17.31 10.24
C ARG A 44 12.39 17.91 9.14
N ASP A 45 12.08 19.21 9.27
CA ASP A 45 11.30 19.92 8.27
C ASP A 45 12.06 19.95 6.93
N GLY A 46 11.41 19.44 5.87
CA GLY A 46 11.95 19.44 4.51
C GLY A 46 12.98 18.34 4.19
N SER A 47 13.32 17.45 5.13
CA SER A 47 14.16 16.29 4.84
C SER A 47 13.32 15.03 4.54
N PRO A 48 13.83 14.10 3.71
CA PRO A 48 13.19 12.79 3.58
C PRO A 48 13.23 12.03 4.91
N VAL A 49 12.27 11.14 5.09
CA VAL A 49 12.29 10.14 6.16
C VAL A 49 12.86 8.86 5.55
N GLU A 50 13.98 8.40 6.08
CA GLU A 50 14.71 7.27 5.55
C GLU A 50 14.52 6.03 6.43
N PHE A 51 14.27 4.89 5.80
CA PHE A 51 14.13 3.59 6.43
C PHE A 51 15.17 2.64 5.84
N HIS A 52 15.78 1.81 6.69
CA HIS A 52 16.63 0.72 6.23
C HIS A 52 15.87 -0.59 6.30
N ILE A 53 15.53 -1.15 5.14
CA ILE A 53 14.86 -2.43 4.99
C ILE A 53 15.89 -3.39 4.40
N SER A 54 16.44 -4.28 5.24
CA SER A 54 17.32 -5.34 4.77
C SER A 54 16.52 -6.38 4.01
N GLY A 55 16.90 -6.66 2.77
CA GLY A 55 16.38 -7.82 2.06
C GLY A 55 16.90 -9.10 2.71
N SER A 56 16.00 -10.04 2.99
CA SER A 56 16.36 -11.44 3.16
C SER A 56 16.41 -12.09 1.77
N GLY A 57 17.35 -13.00 1.54
CA GLY A 57 17.45 -13.71 0.25
C GLY A 57 16.19 -14.48 -0.13
N ASP A 58 15.37 -14.82 0.87
CA ASP A 58 14.17 -15.64 0.73
C ASP A 58 12.86 -14.86 0.97
N GLU A 59 12.93 -13.56 1.30
CA GLU A 59 11.75 -12.74 1.58
C GLU A 59 11.56 -11.65 0.52
N TYR A 60 10.32 -11.49 0.10
CA TYR A 60 9.92 -10.42 -0.81
C TYR A 60 9.25 -9.28 -0.04
N LEU A 61 9.59 -8.05 -0.41
CA LEU A 61 8.89 -6.86 0.07
C LEU A 61 7.67 -6.59 -0.81
N ASP A 62 6.49 -6.59 -0.19
CA ASP A 62 5.25 -6.18 -0.85
C ASP A 62 5.06 -4.66 -0.69
N LEU A 63 5.31 -3.91 -1.76
CA LEU A 63 5.17 -2.45 -1.75
C LEU A 63 3.71 -2.00 -1.86
N ASP A 64 2.85 -2.82 -2.44
CA ASP A 64 1.43 -2.48 -2.61
C ASP A 64 0.69 -2.59 -1.26
N ASP A 65 1.10 -3.53 -0.39
CA ASP A 65 0.57 -3.72 0.97
C ASP A 65 1.51 -3.20 2.08
N SER A 66 2.23 -2.10 1.81
CA SER A 66 3.10 -1.42 2.78
C SER A 66 2.45 -0.16 3.37
N TYR A 67 2.57 0.05 4.68
CA TYR A 67 1.95 1.17 5.40
C TYR A 67 2.97 2.05 6.13
N ILE A 68 2.75 3.37 6.11
CA ILE A 68 3.47 4.33 6.96
C ILE A 68 2.63 4.60 8.22
N HIS A 69 3.12 4.16 9.37
CA HIS A 69 2.49 4.44 10.67
C HIS A 69 2.93 5.81 11.20
N ILE A 70 2.00 6.76 11.32
CA ILE A 70 2.26 8.10 11.85
C ILE A 70 1.59 8.31 13.21
N LYS A 71 2.39 8.57 14.25
CA LYS A 71 1.90 9.00 15.56
C LYS A 71 2.16 10.48 15.79
N ALA A 72 1.13 11.31 15.62
CA ALA A 72 1.23 12.77 15.76
C ALA A 72 0.49 13.28 17.02
N LYS A 73 1.12 14.22 17.74
CA LYS A 73 0.47 14.97 18.83
C LYS A 73 -0.06 16.30 18.30
N LYS A 74 -1.37 16.54 18.41
CA LYS A 74 -1.96 17.83 18.02
C LYS A 74 -1.42 18.95 18.92
N LYS A 75 -0.77 19.96 18.33
CA LYS A 75 -0.50 21.24 18.99
C LYS A 75 -1.67 22.19 18.71
N LYS A 76 -2.15 22.88 19.75
CA LYS A 76 -3.39 23.69 19.73
C LYS A 76 -3.43 24.80 18.65
N ASN A 77 -2.27 25.22 18.14
CA ASN A 77 -2.12 26.22 17.06
C ASN A 77 -1.97 25.62 15.64
N LEU A 78 -1.99 24.30 15.48
CA LEU A 78 -1.79 23.61 14.19
C LEU A 78 -3.10 23.03 13.61
N SER A 79 -4.25 23.32 14.23
CA SER A 79 -5.56 22.80 13.81
C SER A 79 -5.97 23.27 12.42
N GLU A 80 -5.69 24.52 12.07
CA GLU A 80 -6.03 25.08 10.75
C GLU A 80 -5.13 24.53 9.63
N ARG A 81 -3.82 24.37 9.87
CA ARG A 81 -2.88 23.84 8.88
C ARG A 81 -3.02 22.34 8.64
N LEU A 82 -3.23 21.53 9.69
CA LEU A 82 -3.51 20.10 9.52
C LEU A 82 -4.84 19.88 8.78
N TYR A 83 -5.86 20.70 9.06
CA TYR A 83 -7.10 20.65 8.30
C TYR A 83 -6.86 20.96 6.81
N LEU A 84 -6.04 21.96 6.47
CA LEU A 84 -5.68 22.26 5.08
C LEU A 84 -4.90 21.13 4.39
N ILE A 85 -4.00 20.44 5.09
CA ILE A 85 -3.23 19.31 4.54
C ILE A 85 -4.12 18.06 4.39
N MET A 86 -5.03 17.81 5.33
CA MET A 86 -5.90 16.63 5.30
C MET A 86 -7.18 16.83 4.47
N LYS A 87 -7.54 18.06 4.10
CA LYS A 87 -8.68 18.39 3.22
C LYS A 87 -8.70 17.61 1.90
N PRO A 88 -7.62 17.58 1.09
CA PRO A 88 -7.62 16.83 -0.16
C PRO A 88 -7.86 15.34 0.07
N LEU A 89 -7.25 14.76 1.12
CA LEU A 89 -7.45 13.36 1.48
C LEU A 89 -8.90 13.08 1.92
N LEU A 90 -9.49 13.94 2.75
CA LEU A 90 -10.89 13.83 3.16
C LEU A 90 -11.86 13.98 1.98
N ARG A 91 -11.53 14.83 1.00
CA ARG A 91 -12.33 15.02 -0.21
C ARG A 91 -12.27 13.79 -1.11
N LEU A 92 -11.10 13.15 -1.20
CA LEU A 92 -10.92 11.91 -1.94
C LEU A 92 -11.68 10.75 -1.29
N ILE A 93 -11.58 10.59 0.03
CA ILE A 93 -12.32 9.56 0.78
C ILE A 93 -13.83 9.71 0.55
N ARG A 94 -14.36 10.94 0.71
CA ARG A 94 -15.80 11.19 0.48
C ARG A 94 -16.22 10.98 -0.97
N PHE A 95 -15.32 11.21 -1.94
CA PHE A 95 -15.59 10.96 -3.35
C PHE A 95 -15.62 9.45 -3.65
N VAL A 96 -14.71 8.68 -3.04
CA VAL A 96 -14.71 7.21 -3.13
C VAL A 96 -15.97 6.63 -2.47
N ASP A 97 -16.36 7.12 -1.30
CA ASP A 97 -17.61 6.71 -0.62
C ASP A 97 -18.85 7.04 -1.48
N TRP A 98 -18.85 8.20 -2.13
CA TRP A 98 -19.92 8.63 -3.04
C TRP A 98 -19.98 7.76 -4.30
N LEU A 99 -18.83 7.40 -4.88
CA LEU A 99 -18.77 6.47 -6.00
C LEU A 99 -19.34 5.13 -5.59
N ALA A 100 -18.86 4.54 -4.50
CA ALA A 100 -19.33 3.26 -3.98
C ALA A 100 -20.84 3.26 -3.71
N SER A 101 -21.39 4.38 -3.21
CA SER A 101 -22.83 4.53 -2.95
C SER A 101 -23.67 4.60 -4.23
N ASN A 102 -23.12 5.13 -5.33
CA ASN A 102 -23.85 5.27 -6.59
C ASN A 102 -23.68 4.09 -7.55
N THR A 103 -22.61 3.29 -7.42
CA THR A 103 -22.49 2.06 -8.21
C THR A 103 -23.49 0.99 -7.76
N ILE A 104 -23.88 0.99 -6.48
CA ILE A 104 -24.83 0.02 -5.90
C ILE A 104 -26.30 0.34 -6.24
N SER A 105 -26.60 1.52 -6.79
CA SER A 105 -27.97 1.95 -7.15
C SER A 105 -28.41 1.56 -8.58
N SER A 106 -27.59 0.80 -9.34
CA SER A 106 -27.85 0.49 -10.75
C SER A 106 -28.21 -0.97 -11.06
N HIS A 107 -28.74 -1.70 -10.08
CA HIS A 107 -29.34 -3.03 -10.26
C HIS A 107 -30.78 -3.09 -9.74
#